data_AF-A0A238YC28-F1
#
_entry.id   AF-A0A238YC28-F1
#
_cell.length_a   1.000
_cell.length_b   1.000
_cell.length_c   1.000
_cell.angle_alpha   90.00
_cell.angle_beta   90.00
_cell.angle_gamma   90.00
#
_symmetry.space_group_name_H-M   'P 1'
#
loop_
_entity.id
_entity.type
_entity.pdbx_description
1 polymer ?
#
loop_
_entity_poly.entity_id
_entity_poly.type
_entity_poly.pdbx_seq_one_letter_code
_entity_poly.pdbx_strand_id
1 'polypeptide(L)' 'MNLDWPLFFVALGLAFLMEGLPYFLLAERMPPVLLTLASRPPRALRVLGLTSMILGVLLVALGRSF' A
#
# COMPACT_ATOMS: atom_id res chain seq x y z
N MET A 1 22.14 -12.41 6.79
CA MET A 1 21.30 -11.81 5.73
C MET A 1 21.83 -10.41 5.50
N ASN A 2 22.46 -10.14 4.35
CA ASN A 2 22.89 -8.78 4.02
C ASN A 2 21.70 -8.08 3.36
N LEU A 3 21.20 -7.02 3.98
CA LEU A 3 20.07 -6.27 3.43
C LEU A 3 20.63 -5.32 2.36
N ASP A 4 20.13 -5.43 1.13
CA ASP A 4 20.46 -4.49 0.08
C ASP A 4 19.79 -3.13 0.35
N TRP A 5 20.47 -2.28 1.10
CA TRP A 5 20.02 -0.94 1.45
C TRP A 5 19.55 -0.09 0.25
N PRO A 6 20.23 -0.09 -0.91
CA PRO A 6 19.76 0.66 -2.07
C PRO A 6 18.39 0.17 -2.56
N LEU A 7 18.22 -1.15 -2.64
CA LEU A 7 16.96 -1.76 -3.07
C LEU A 7 15.83 -1.44 -2.08
N PHE A 8 16.13 -1.47 -0.78
CA PHE A 8 15.18 -1.09 0.25
C PHE A 8 14.70 0.35 0.10
N PHE A 9 15.60 1.32 -0.10
CA PHE A 9 15.21 2.73 -0.27
C PHE A 9 14.43 2.97 -1.57
N VAL A 10 14.76 2.27 -2.67
CA VAL A 10 13.98 2.36 -3.91
C VAL A 10 12.56 1.83 -3.69
N ALA A 11 12.42 0.65 -3.09
CA ALA A 11 11.11 0.07 -2.81
C ALA A 11 10.28 0.97 -1.88
N LEU A 12 10.91 1.53 -0.84
CA LEU A 12 10.27 2.46 0.09
C LEU A 12 9.84 3.77 -0.59
N GLY A 13 10.69 4.33 -1.46
CA GLY A 13 10.36 5.53 -2.23
C GLY A 13 9.18 5.31 -3.18
N LEU A 14 9.15 4.16 -3.87
CA LEU A 14 8.01 3.79 -4.71
C LEU A 14 6.73 3.59 -3.90
N ALA A 15 6.81 2.99 -2.71
CA ALA A 15 5.65 2.86 -1.81
C ALA A 15 5.07 4.22 -1.43
N PHE A 16 5.91 5.19 -1.03
CA PHE A 16 5.46 6.55 -0.74
C PHE A 16 4.86 7.26 -1.94
N LEU A 17 5.46 7.11 -3.14
CA LEU A 17 4.92 7.69 -4.36
C LEU A 17 3.52 7.12 -4.66
N MET A 18 3.38 5.80 -4.58
CA MET A 18 2.11 5.11 -4.83
C MET A 18 1.04 5.48 -3.80
N GLU A 19 1.42 5.62 -2.53
CA GLU A 19 0.50 6.02 -1.47
C GLU A 19 0.12 7.51 -1.57
N GLY A 20 1.06 8.38 -1.96
CA GLY A 20 0.85 9.82 -2.12
C GLY A 20 0.05 10.20 -3.38
N LEU A 21 0.13 9.41 -4.45
CA LEU A 21 -0.57 9.65 -5.72
C LEU A 21 -2.07 9.88 -5.54
N PRO A 22 -2.82 9.01 -4.86
CA PRO A 22 -4.22 9.23 -4.56
C PRO A 22 -4.51 10.52 -3.77
N TYR A 23 -3.63 10.92 -2.83
CA TYR A 23 -3.81 12.17 -2.08
C TYR A 23 -3.57 13.40 -2.95
N PHE A 24 -2.68 13.32 -3.93
CA PHE A 24 -2.37 14.43 -4.83
C PHE A 24 -3.40 14.56 -5.97
N LEU A 25 -3.72 13.46 -6.66
CA LEU A 25 -4.59 13.47 -7.84
C LEU A 25 -6.09 13.46 -7.50
N LEU A 26 -6.47 12.94 -6.33
CA LEU A 26 -7.86 12.76 -5.91
C LEU A 26 -8.11 13.40 -4.53
N ALA A 27 -7.44 14.52 -4.25
CA ALA A 27 -7.49 15.22 -2.97
C ALA A 27 -8.93 15.49 -2.50
N GLU A 28 -9.84 15.86 -3.40
CA GLU A 28 -11.24 16.15 -3.07
C GLU A 28 -12.03 14.90 -2.67
N ARG A 29 -11.62 13.71 -3.12
CA ARG A 29 -12.30 12.44 -2.84
C ARG A 29 -11.72 11.71 -1.63
N MET A 30 -10.55 12.11 -1.14
CA MET A 30 -9.91 11.46 0.00
C MET A 30 -10.66 11.62 1.33
N PRO A 31 -11.15 12.81 1.72
CA PRO A 31 -11.87 12.97 2.98
C PRO A 31 -13.02 11.98 3.19
N PRO A 32 -13.97 11.80 2.24
CA PRO A 32 -15.04 10.82 2.43
C PRO A 32 -14.53 9.36 2.46
N VAL A 33 -13.45 9.03 1.73
CA VAL A 33 -12.83 7.69 1.77
C VAL A 33 -12.24 7.39 3.14
N LEU A 34 -11.51 8.35 3.72
CA LEU A 34 -10.92 8.23 5.05
C LEU A 34 -11.98 8.12 6.15
N LEU A 35 -13.05 8.92 6.07
CA LEU A 35 -14.18 8.81 7.00
C LEU A 35 -14.88 7.44 6.90
N THR A 36 -15.00 6.92 5.68
CA THR A 36 -15.55 5.58 5.45
C THR A 36 -14.65 4.50 6.06
N LEU A 37 -13.33 4.63 5.97
CA LEU A 37 -12.38 3.73 6.62
C LEU A 37 -12.43 3.83 8.15
N ALA A 38 -12.48 5.05 8.68
CA ALA A 38 -12.51 5.31 10.12
C ALA A 38 -13.77 4.75 10.82
N SER A 39 -14.89 4.68 10.11
CA SER A 39 -16.15 4.12 10.63
C SER A 39 -16.22 2.59 10.59
N ARG A 40 -15.25 1.90 9.98
CA ARG A 40 -15.23 0.43 9.93
C ARG A 40 -14.77 -0.19 11.25
N PRO A 41 -15.31 -1.36 11.63
CA PRO A 41 -14.83 -2.08 12.81
C PRO A 41 -13.38 -2.56 12.59
N PRO A 42 -12.58 -2.71 13.66
CA PRO A 42 -11.17 -3.12 13.55
C PRO A 42 -10.94 -4.42 12.76
N ARG A 43 -11.90 -5.36 12.83
CA ARG A 43 -11.83 -6.61 12.05
C ARG A 43 -11.80 -6.36 10.54
N ALA A 44 -12.62 -5.43 10.04
CA ALA A 44 -12.67 -5.12 8.62
C ALA A 44 -11.37 -4.45 8.15
N LEU A 45 -10.80 -3.56 8.96
CA LEU A 45 -9.49 -2.95 8.68
C LEU A 45 -8.37 -3.98 8.64
N ARG A 46 -8.37 -4.95 9.55
CA ARG A 46 -7.39 -6.06 9.55
C ARG A 46 -7.52 -6.94 8.31
N VAL A 47 -8.74 -7.24 7.87
CA VAL A 47 -8.96 -8.02 6.64
C VAL A 47 -8.47 -7.23 5.43
N LEU A 48 -8.80 -5.94 5.34
CA LEU A 48 -8.33 -5.07 4.27
C LEU A 48 -6.80 -5.04 4.21
N GLY A 49 -6.13 -4.85 5.35
CA GLY A 49 -4.67 -4.89 5.46
C GLY A 49 -4.08 -6.25 5.09
N LEU A 50 -4.69 -7.36 5.52
CA LEU A 50 -4.21 -8.69 5.16
C LEU A 50 -4.34 -8.92 3.64
N THR A 51 -5.46 -8.52 3.04
CA THR A 51 -5.66 -8.66 1.60
C THR A 51 -4.68 -7.82 0.80
N SER A 52 -4.36 -6.59 1.24
CA SER A 52 -3.38 -5.75 0.56
C SER A 52 -1.96 -6.32 0.69
N MET A 53 -1.60 -6.87 1.85
CA MET A 53 -0.32 -7.56 2.05
C MET A 53 -0.19 -8.80 1.13
N ILE A 54 -1.23 -9.65 1.06
CA ILE A 54 -1.21 -10.83 0.19
C ILE A 54 -1.07 -10.41 -1.28
N LEU A 55 -1.83 -9.42 -1.73
CA LEU A 55 -1.72 -8.89 -3.09
C LEU A 55 -0.32 -8.31 -3.38
N GLY A 56 0.26 -7.60 -2.42
CA GLY A 56 1.64 -7.08 -2.54
C GLY A 56 2.66 -8.22 -2.74
N VAL A 57 2.56 -9.30 -1.96
CA VAL A 57 3.42 -10.48 -2.12
C VAL A 57 3.21 -11.14 -3.48
N LEU A 58 1.96 -11.28 -3.95
CA LEU A 58 1.65 -11.85 -5.26
C LEU A 58 2.22 -11.01 -6.41
N LEU A 59 2.14 -9.68 -6.32
CA LEU A 59 2.73 -8.78 -7.31
C LEU A 59 4.26 -8.90 -7.37
N VAL A 60 4.92 -8.99 -6.22
CA VAL A 60 6.37 -9.23 -6.17
C VAL A 60 6.72 -10.59 -6.78
N ALA A 61 5.95 -11.65 -6.48
CA ALA A 61 6.17 -12.97 -7.05
C ALA A 61 6.00 -12.97 -8.58
N LEU A 62 4.97 -12.28 -9.08
CA LEU A 62 4.73 -12.14 -10.51
C LEU A 62 5.86 -11.35 -11.20
N GLY A 63 6.26 -10.21 -10.63
CA GLY A 63 7.37 -9.42 -11.18
C GLY A 63 8.73 -10.12 -11.17
N ARG A 64 8.92 -11.12 -10.29
CA ARG A 64 10.12 -11.99 -10.28
C ARG A 64 10.02 -13.18 -11.25
N SER A 65 8.83 -13.46 -11.76
CA SER A 65 8.58 -14.59 -12.68
C SER A 65 8.64 -14.20 -14.15
N PHE A 66 8.70 -12.90 -14.46
CA PHE A 66 9.01 -12.34 -15.78
C PHE A 66 10.51 -12.07 -15.89
#